data_AF-A0A7J4ICG0-F1
#
_entry.id   AF-A0A7J4ICG0-F1
#
_cell.length_a   1.000
_cell.length_b   1.000
_cell.length_c   1.000
_cell.angle_alpha   90.00
_cell.angle_beta   90.00
_cell.angle_gamma   90.00
#
_symmetry.space_group_name_H-M   'P 1'
#
loop_
_entity.id
_entity.type
_entity.pdbx_description
1 polymer ?
#
loop_
_entity_poly.entity_id
_entity_poly.type
_entity_poly.pdbx_seq_one_letter_code
_entity_poly.pdbx_strand_id
1 'polypeptide(L)'
;MTEEGIDTKVKKILKELDLAGFFGRIAKAPPPGEINQVLYFESIGMFWRLIRNNEGLEPEDLSAKTGTDVTTIYLFELGMAPAESVKELPKKYAAAMGKEVVHLRLYTEFLERQKIPKHIYEIE
;
A
#
# COMPACT_ATOMS: atom_id res chain seq x y z
N MET A 1 -4.06 -5.06 -22.96
CA MET A 1 -4.52 -3.89 -22.18
C MET A 1 -3.58 -2.74 -22.50
N THR A 2 -4.08 -1.58 -22.94
CA THR A 2 -3.26 -0.43 -23.40
C THR A 2 -2.90 0.49 -22.23
N GLU A 3 -1.81 1.26 -22.32
CA GLU A 3 -1.38 2.22 -21.28
C GLU A 3 -2.48 3.23 -20.90
N GLU A 4 -3.25 3.72 -21.87
CA GLU A 4 -4.40 4.61 -21.65
C GLU A 4 -5.50 3.98 -20.77
N GLY A 5 -5.72 2.67 -20.91
CA GLY A 5 -6.69 1.93 -20.11
C GLY A 5 -6.26 1.79 -18.65
N ILE A 6 -4.94 1.69 -18.41
CA ILE A 6 -4.35 1.64 -17.07
C ILE A 6 -4.48 3.02 -16.40
N ASP A 7 -4.09 4.08 -17.10
CA ASP A 7 -4.14 5.46 -16.60
C ASP A 7 -5.57 5.89 -16.18
N THR A 8 -6.58 5.50 -16.96
CA THR A 8 -7.98 5.79 -16.64
C THR A 8 -8.43 5.07 -15.36
N LYS A 9 -8.02 3.81 -15.19
CA LYS A 9 -8.36 3.00 -14.01
C LYS A 9 -7.64 3.49 -12.75
N VAL A 10 -6.37 3.89 -12.89
CA VAL A 10 -5.57 4.53 -11.86
C VAL A 10 -6.24 5.81 -11.37
N LYS A 11 -6.61 6.72 -12.28
CA LYS A 11 -7.30 7.98 -11.93
C LYS A 11 -8.64 7.74 -11.25
N LYS A 12 -9.40 6.72 -11.68
CA LYS A 12 -10.67 6.35 -11.05
C LYS A 12 -10.48 5.85 -9.62
N ILE A 13 -9.55 4.92 -9.41
CA ILE A 13 -9.24 4.40 -8.07
C ILE A 13 -8.73 5.52 -7.17
N LEU A 14 -7.80 6.37 -7.63
CA LEU A 14 -7.31 7.51 -6.84
C LEU A 14 -8.42 8.51 -6.48
N LYS A 15 -9.43 8.67 -7.34
CA LYS A 15 -10.60 9.53 -7.09
C LYS A 15 -11.63 8.87 -6.16
N GLU A 16 -11.83 7.57 -6.24
CA GLU A 16 -12.66 6.82 -5.29
C GLU A 16 -11.99 6.74 -3.92
N LEU A 17 -10.65 6.79 -3.90
CA LEU A 17 -9.88 6.87 -2.69
C LEU A 17 -9.89 8.28 -2.08
N ASP A 18 -9.98 9.38 -2.86
CA ASP A 18 -10.04 10.83 -2.46
C ASP A 18 -10.33 11.02 -0.95
N LEU A 19 -9.38 10.85 -0.02
CA LEU A 19 -7.99 11.27 0.14
C LEU A 19 -7.80 12.76 0.41
N ALA A 20 -8.84 13.60 0.32
CA ALA A 20 -8.85 14.92 0.96
C ALA A 20 -8.88 14.82 2.50
N GLY A 21 -9.51 13.79 3.07
CA GLY A 21 -9.55 13.56 4.53
C GLY A 21 -8.44 12.65 5.08
N PHE A 22 -7.88 11.79 4.22
CA PHE A 22 -7.02 10.67 4.62
C PHE A 22 -5.52 11.01 4.53
N PHE A 23 -5.09 11.80 3.53
CA PHE A 23 -3.70 12.29 3.43
C PHE A 23 -3.43 13.59 4.17
N GLY A 24 -4.47 14.34 4.53
CA GLY A 24 -4.32 15.61 5.25
C GLY A 24 -3.65 15.48 6.62
N ARG A 25 -3.58 14.27 7.21
CA ARG A 25 -2.96 14.02 8.52
C ARG A 25 -1.44 13.80 8.45
N ILE A 26 -0.91 13.21 7.37
CA ILE A 26 0.52 12.88 7.25
C ILE A 26 1.33 14.09 6.77
N ALA A 27 0.71 14.98 5.99
CA ALA A 27 1.36 16.17 5.41
C ALA A 27 1.83 17.23 6.43
N LYS A 28 1.51 17.09 7.72
CA LYS A 28 1.93 18.01 8.79
C LYS A 28 2.99 17.43 9.73
N ALA A 29 3.51 16.22 9.45
CA ALA A 29 4.49 15.59 10.31
C ALA A 29 5.88 16.29 10.21
N PRO A 30 6.54 16.57 11.35
CA PRO A 30 7.89 17.15 11.41
C PRO A 30 8.96 16.15 10.89
N PRO A 31 10.27 16.51 10.83
CA PRO A 31 11.34 15.67 10.27
C PRO A 31 11.41 14.25 10.88
N PRO A 32 12.05 13.28 10.20
CA PRO A 32 11.97 11.86 10.56
C PRO A 32 12.47 11.55 11.97
N GLY A 33 11.64 10.84 12.73
CA GLY A 33 11.93 10.17 14.00
C GLY A 33 11.02 8.93 14.14
N GLU A 34 11.19 8.12 15.20
CA GLU A 34 10.48 6.83 15.38
C GLU A 34 8.95 6.92 15.26
N ILE A 35 8.34 8.04 15.69
CA ILE A 35 6.89 8.29 15.57
C ILE A 35 6.43 8.35 14.09
N ASN A 36 7.26 8.86 13.18
CA ASN A 36 6.90 8.96 11.76
C ASN A 36 6.93 7.58 11.07
N GLN A 37 7.78 6.66 11.54
CA GLN A 37 7.87 5.33 10.95
C GLN A 37 6.58 4.54 11.15
N VAL A 38 5.99 4.60 12.35
CA VAL A 38 4.69 3.99 12.64
C VAL A 38 3.61 4.57 11.72
N LEU A 39 3.54 5.90 11.58
CA LEU A 39 2.57 6.55 10.69
C LEU A 39 2.77 6.16 9.23
N TYR A 40 4.01 5.98 8.75
CA TYR A 40 4.28 5.52 7.40
C TYR A 40 3.85 4.06 7.20
N PHE A 41 4.08 3.19 8.18
CA PHE A 41 3.64 1.79 8.12
C PHE A 41 2.12 1.69 8.12
N GLU A 42 1.42 2.46 8.96
CA GLU A 42 -0.04 2.58 8.94
C GLU A 42 -0.53 3.03 7.56
N SER A 43 0.10 4.05 6.98
CA SER A 43 -0.27 4.58 5.66
C SER A 43 -0.14 3.53 4.55
N ILE A 44 0.97 2.80 4.54
CA ILE A 44 1.24 1.73 3.58
C ILE A 44 0.25 0.57 3.77
N GLY A 45 0.04 0.14 5.02
CA GLY A 45 -0.90 -0.94 5.35
C GLY A 45 -2.31 -0.61 4.91
N MET A 46 -2.80 0.59 5.25
CA MET A 46 -4.13 1.03 4.85
C MET A 46 -4.27 1.16 3.32
N PHE A 47 -3.23 1.64 2.63
CA PHE A 47 -3.23 1.66 1.16
C PHE A 47 -3.47 0.26 0.58
N TRP A 48 -2.71 -0.74 1.03
CA TRP A 48 -2.84 -2.11 0.53
C TRP A 48 -4.16 -2.77 0.90
N ARG A 49 -4.72 -2.47 2.08
CA ARG A 49 -6.07 -2.86 2.47
C ARG A 49 -7.13 -2.32 1.49
N LEU A 50 -7.00 -1.05 1.10
CA LEU A 50 -7.94 -0.42 0.16
C LEU A 50 -7.84 -1.05 -1.24
N ILE A 51 -6.62 -1.29 -1.72
CA ILE A 51 -6.41 -2.00 -2.99
C ILE A 51 -7.02 -3.40 -2.92
N ARG A 52 -6.78 -4.15 -1.85
CA ARG A 52 -7.37 -5.47 -1.62
C ARG A 52 -8.90 -5.44 -1.67
N ASN A 53 -9.52 -4.53 -0.91
CA ASN A 53 -10.97 -4.38 -0.87
C ASN A 53 -11.54 -4.03 -2.26
N ASN A 54 -10.86 -3.16 -3.01
CA ASN A 54 -11.27 -2.79 -4.38
C ASN A 54 -11.16 -3.96 -5.38
N GLU A 55 -10.27 -4.91 -5.11
CA GLU A 55 -10.16 -6.17 -5.85
C GLU A 55 -11.15 -7.24 -5.36
N GLY A 56 -11.95 -6.93 -4.33
CA GLY A 56 -12.97 -7.83 -3.79
C GLY A 56 -12.41 -9.06 -3.08
N LEU A 57 -11.19 -8.96 -2.55
CA LEU A 57 -10.50 -10.06 -1.85
C LEU A 57 -10.60 -9.88 -0.34
N GLU A 58 -10.85 -10.97 0.38
CA GLU A 58 -10.70 -11.00 1.84
C GLU A 58 -9.23 -11.24 2.23
N PRO A 59 -8.81 -10.94 3.47
CA PRO A 59 -7.46 -11.21 3.96
C PRO A 59 -7.02 -12.67 3.77
N GLU A 60 -7.95 -13.61 3.96
CA GLU A 60 -7.74 -15.04 3.80
C GLU A 60 -7.43 -15.42 2.34
N ASP A 61 -8.03 -14.73 1.36
CA ASP A 61 -7.75 -14.96 -0.06
C ASP A 61 -6.30 -14.56 -0.40
N LEU A 62 -5.86 -13.41 0.11
CA LEU A 62 -4.48 -12.97 -0.04
C LEU A 62 -3.50 -13.88 0.70
N SER A 63 -3.89 -14.40 1.87
CA SER A 63 -3.07 -15.35 2.63
C SER A 63 -2.78 -16.59 1.78
N ALA A 64 -3.83 -17.18 1.20
CA ALA A 64 -3.71 -18.33 0.33
C ALA A 64 -2.88 -18.05 -0.93
N LYS A 65 -3.05 -16.88 -1.55
CA LYS A 65 -2.35 -16.51 -2.79
C LYS A 65 -0.88 -16.13 -2.60
N THR A 66 -0.54 -15.54 -1.46
CA THR A 66 0.82 -15.04 -1.17
C THR A 66 1.65 -16.04 -0.37
N GLY A 67 1.03 -17.06 0.21
CA GLY A 67 1.67 -17.96 1.18
C GLY A 67 2.03 -17.25 2.50
N THR A 68 1.49 -16.06 2.74
CA THR A 68 1.72 -15.28 3.96
C THR A 68 0.65 -15.61 4.97
N ASP A 69 1.01 -15.78 6.24
CA ASP A 69 0.05 -16.00 7.31
C ASP A 69 -0.99 -14.87 7.38
N VAL A 70 -2.27 -15.23 7.58
CA VAL A 70 -3.37 -14.27 7.57
C VAL A 70 -3.23 -13.23 8.68
N THR A 71 -2.66 -13.58 9.84
CA THR A 71 -2.37 -12.62 10.91
C THR A 71 -1.34 -11.59 10.46
N THR A 72 -0.34 -12.03 9.70
CA THR A 72 0.67 -11.12 9.13
C THR A 72 0.04 -10.14 8.14
N ILE A 73 -0.92 -10.60 7.33
CA ILE A 73 -1.72 -9.73 6.45
C ILE A 73 -2.50 -8.70 7.26
N TYR A 74 -3.21 -9.11 8.31
CA TYR A 74 -3.95 -8.19 9.18
C TYR A 74 -3.02 -7.18 9.86
N LEU A 75 -1.92 -7.63 10.44
CA LEU A 75 -0.95 -6.75 11.11
C LEU A 75 -0.32 -5.77 10.14
N PHE A 76 -0.01 -6.21 8.91
CA PHE A 76 0.50 -5.33 7.88
C PHE A 76 -0.51 -4.26 7.48
N GLU A 77 -1.76 -4.64 7.25
CA GLU A 77 -2.83 -3.71 6.89
C GLU A 77 -3.15 -2.69 7.99
N LEU A 78 -2.83 -3.01 9.24
CA LEU A 78 -2.94 -2.12 10.40
C LEU A 78 -1.66 -1.29 10.66
N GLY A 79 -0.60 -1.47 9.88
CA GLY A 79 0.69 -0.80 10.11
C GLY A 79 1.48 -1.32 11.31
N MET A 80 1.10 -2.49 11.83
CA MET A 80 1.69 -3.12 13.03
C MET A 80 2.67 -4.24 12.68
N ALA A 81 2.88 -4.53 11.40
CA ALA A 81 3.82 -5.57 10.98
C ALA A 81 5.29 -5.10 11.12
N PRO A 82 6.23 -6.05 11.22
CA PRO A 82 7.67 -5.76 11.15
C PRO A 82 8.05 -4.97 9.89
N ALA A 83 9.14 -4.21 9.97
CA ALA A 83 9.61 -3.36 8.87
C ALA A 83 9.89 -4.16 7.58
N GLU A 84 10.36 -5.40 7.73
CA GLU A 84 10.62 -6.34 6.63
C GLU A 84 9.36 -6.60 5.82
N SER A 85 8.21 -6.74 6.50
CA SER A 85 6.92 -6.95 5.84
C SER A 85 6.52 -5.77 4.96
N VAL A 86 6.86 -4.54 5.36
CA VAL A 86 6.59 -3.32 4.57
C VAL A 86 7.38 -3.30 3.26
N LYS A 87 8.55 -3.95 3.23
CA LYS A 87 9.39 -4.04 2.03
C LYS A 87 8.99 -5.20 1.12
N GLU A 88 8.50 -6.31 1.68
CA GLU A 88 8.19 -7.52 0.91
C GLU A 88 6.73 -7.63 0.45
N LEU A 89 5.78 -7.36 1.36
CA LEU A 89 4.36 -7.64 1.12
C LEU A 89 3.74 -6.84 -0.04
N PRO A 90 4.12 -5.58 -0.31
CA PRO A 90 3.60 -4.85 -1.47
C PRO A 90 3.75 -5.61 -2.80
N LYS A 91 4.90 -6.25 -3.03
CA LYS A 91 5.14 -7.05 -4.24
C LYS A 91 4.29 -8.32 -4.25
N LYS A 92 4.22 -9.02 -3.11
CA LYS A 92 3.39 -10.23 -2.98
C LYS A 92 1.91 -9.93 -3.21
N TYR A 93 1.39 -8.82 -2.69
CA TYR A 93 0.02 -8.37 -2.89
C TYR A 93 -0.27 -8.10 -4.37
N ALA A 94 0.59 -7.29 -5.00
CA ALA A 94 0.46 -6.91 -6.39
C ALA A 94 0.45 -8.15 -7.32
N ALA A 95 1.33 -9.12 -7.05
CA ALA A 95 1.38 -10.40 -7.77
C ALA A 95 0.13 -11.26 -7.51
N ALA A 96 -0.31 -11.40 -6.25
CA ALA A 96 -1.47 -12.20 -5.87
C ALA A 96 -2.78 -11.71 -6.51
N MET A 97 -2.91 -10.41 -6.74
CA MET A 97 -4.08 -9.80 -7.40
C MET A 97 -4.02 -9.88 -8.93
N GLY A 98 -2.94 -10.42 -9.52
CA GLY A 98 -2.80 -10.60 -10.97
C GLY A 98 -2.71 -9.30 -11.77
N LYS A 99 -2.41 -8.17 -11.11
CA LYS A 99 -2.35 -6.82 -11.71
C LYS A 99 -1.11 -6.07 -11.24
N GLU A 100 -0.01 -6.79 -11.11
CA GLU A 100 1.23 -6.33 -10.47
C GLU A 100 1.70 -4.97 -11.00
N VAL A 101 1.77 -4.80 -12.32
CA VAL A 101 2.20 -3.55 -12.97
C VAL A 101 1.33 -2.35 -12.55
N VAL A 102 0.01 -2.55 -12.46
CA VAL A 102 -0.92 -1.47 -12.12
C VAL A 102 -0.83 -1.11 -10.64
N HIS A 103 -0.84 -2.11 -9.76
CA HIS A 103 -0.81 -1.88 -8.31
C HIS A 103 0.54 -1.35 -7.83
N LEU A 104 1.66 -1.81 -8.40
CA LEU A 104 2.97 -1.26 -8.07
C LEU A 104 3.13 0.19 -8.56
N ARG A 105 2.61 0.54 -9.75
CA ARG A 105 2.62 1.94 -10.21
C ARG A 105 1.79 2.84 -9.30
N LEU A 106 0.59 2.40 -8.90
CA LEU A 106 -0.24 3.10 -7.92
C LEU A 106 0.49 3.29 -6.59
N TYR A 107 1.19 2.25 -6.13
CA TYR A 107 1.95 2.29 -4.89
C TYR A 107 3.12 3.28 -4.96
N THR A 108 3.88 3.31 -6.06
CA THR A 108 4.95 4.29 -6.27
C THR A 108 4.39 5.72 -6.25
N GLU A 109 3.32 6.00 -6.98
CA GLU A 109 2.69 7.33 -6.99
C GLU A 109 2.17 7.73 -5.60
N PHE A 110 1.63 6.78 -4.84
CA PHE A 110 1.21 6.98 -3.45
C PHE A 110 2.39 7.38 -2.57
N LEU A 111 3.49 6.62 -2.59
CA LEU A 111 4.68 6.85 -1.76
C LEU A 111 5.29 8.23 -2.02
N GLU A 112 5.37 8.63 -3.30
CA GLU A 112 5.89 9.94 -3.71
C GLU A 112 5.00 11.09 -3.22
N ARG A 113 3.67 10.97 -3.38
CA ARG A 113 2.71 11.99 -2.91
C ARG A 113 2.72 12.13 -1.38
N GLN A 114 2.89 11.03 -0.66
CA GLN A 114 2.99 11.02 0.79
C GLN A 114 4.37 11.43 1.31
N LYS A 115 5.36 11.61 0.42
CA LYS A 115 6.74 11.91 0.76
C LYS A 115 7.32 10.88 1.74
N ILE A 116 6.97 9.60 1.56
CA ILE A 116 7.48 8.52 2.41
C ILE A 116 8.96 8.31 2.05
N PRO A 117 9.89 8.35 3.03
CA PRO A 117 11.31 8.15 2.75
C PRO A 117 11.61 6.75 2.19
N LYS A 118 12.47 6.68 1.17
CA LYS A 118 12.84 5.43 0.48
C LYS A 118 13.28 4.28 1.41
N HIS A 119 14.07 4.58 2.44
CA HIS A 119 14.59 3.57 3.38
C HIS A 119 13.49 2.81 4.14
N ILE A 120 12.27 3.35 4.19
CA ILE A 120 11.08 2.73 4.82
C ILE A 120 10.56 1.56 3.98
N TYR A 121 10.62 1.64 2.64
CA TYR A 121 9.94 0.68 1.75
C TYR A 121 10.84 0.02 0.69
N GLU A 122 12.05 0.54 0.44
CA GLU A 122 13.02 -0.10 -0.45
C GLU A 122 13.84 -1.16 0.32
N ILE A 123 14.05 -2.31 -0.32
CA ILE A 123 15.03 -3.31 0.10
C ILE A 123 16.39 -2.81 -0.40
N GLU A 124 17.40 -2.77 0.48
CA GLU A 124 18.78 -2.43 0.14
C GLU A 124 19.42 -3.46 -0.80
#